data_AF-A0A9X2CR87-F1
#
_entry.id   AF-A0A9X2CR87-F1
#
_cell.length_a   1.000
_cell.length_b   1.000
_cell.length_c   1.000
_cell.angle_alpha   90.00
_cell.angle_beta   90.00
_cell.angle_gamma   90.00
#
_symmetry.space_group_name_H-M   'P 1'
#
loop_
_entity.id
_entity.type
_entity.pdbx_description
1 polymer ?
#
loop_
_entity_poly.entity_id
_entity_poly.type
_entity_poly.pdbx_seq_one_letter_code
_entity_poly.pdbx_strand_id
1 'polypeptide(L)'
;MIDFNNIKEHEIERPNVWTCLGSPEDFDSLSDEFRDQIKFLDKEASDFLYKYFDASKFHTGPMWEPFKKKNFKYVEKISVDEDEQKIKKWLFNRGIAFSKWVYVLPNYGNEPLMMTWKMVIKNCELLFFADDVVIFDESNQWCLSYWHEDEMFFGKINVTNPEIGYSKVEEMNEMEKKYPGYKHPLK
;
A
#
# COMPACT_ATOMS: atom_id res chain seq x y z
N MET A 1 12.90 -14.42 11.01
CA MET A 1 11.49 -14.40 10.57
C MET A 1 11.18 -12.94 10.28
N ILE A 2 10.75 -12.63 9.07
CA ILE A 2 10.46 -11.26 8.66
C ILE A 2 9.12 -10.83 9.22
N ASP A 3 9.08 -9.58 9.67
CA ASP A 3 7.90 -8.87 10.11
C ASP A 3 8.04 -7.35 9.93
N PHE A 4 7.03 -6.56 10.31
CA PHE A 4 7.07 -5.10 10.09
C PHE A 4 8.13 -4.35 10.91
N ASN A 5 8.67 -4.95 11.97
CA ASN A 5 9.71 -4.34 12.80
C ASN A 5 11.10 -4.45 12.14
N ASN A 6 11.34 -5.51 11.36
CA ASN A 6 12.64 -5.75 10.71
C ASN A 6 12.61 -5.66 9.18
N ILE A 7 11.45 -5.48 8.54
CA ILE A 7 11.34 -5.41 7.06
C ILE A 7 12.26 -4.36 6.42
N LYS A 8 12.61 -3.28 7.14
CA LYS A 8 13.53 -2.24 6.67
C LYS A 8 14.98 -2.70 6.55
N GLU A 9 15.35 -3.78 7.23
CA GLU A 9 16.69 -4.39 7.19
C GLU A 9 16.87 -5.28 5.95
N HIS A 10 15.77 -5.58 5.25
CA HIS A 10 15.70 -6.36 4.03
C HIS A 10 15.69 -5.49 2.78
N GLU A 11 16.33 -4.31 2.85
CA GLU A 11 16.47 -3.45 1.70
C GLU A 11 17.55 -3.96 0.75
N ILE A 12 17.30 -3.81 -0.55
CA ILE A 12 18.26 -4.09 -1.60
C ILE A 12 18.58 -2.82 -2.37
N GLU A 13 19.72 -2.83 -3.04
CA GLU A 13 19.95 -1.86 -4.09
C GLU A 13 18.84 -1.94 -5.13
N ARG A 14 18.57 -0.78 -5.71
CA ARG A 14 17.59 -0.65 -6.77
C ARG A 14 17.87 -1.69 -7.88
N PRO A 15 16.87 -2.47 -8.32
CA PRO A 15 17.05 -3.43 -9.40
C PRO A 15 17.33 -2.77 -10.75
N ASN A 16 18.25 -3.33 -11.54
CA ASN A 16 18.54 -2.87 -12.91
C ASN A 16 17.50 -3.38 -13.93
N VAL A 17 16.23 -3.24 -13.59
CA VAL A 17 15.07 -3.59 -14.42
C VAL A 17 14.02 -2.49 -14.29
N TRP A 18 13.02 -2.51 -15.17
CA TRP A 18 11.84 -1.66 -15.03
C TRP A 18 11.09 -1.98 -13.74
N THR A 19 10.58 -0.96 -13.05
CA THR A 19 9.77 -1.11 -11.83
C THR A 19 8.52 -0.22 -11.90
N CYS A 20 7.67 -0.24 -10.88
CA CYS A 20 6.55 0.71 -10.75
C CYS A 20 6.99 2.18 -10.60
N LEU A 21 8.30 2.44 -10.52
CA LEU A 21 8.90 3.78 -10.52
C LEU A 21 9.63 4.11 -11.84
N GLY A 22 9.43 3.32 -12.89
CA GLY A 22 10.03 3.54 -14.20
C GLY A 22 11.38 2.83 -14.40
N SER A 23 12.19 3.39 -15.29
CA SER A 23 13.47 2.83 -15.73
C SER A 23 14.62 3.06 -14.74
N PRO A 24 15.72 2.29 -14.84
CA PRO A 24 17.06 2.61 -14.29
C PRO A 24 17.38 4.11 -14.27
N GLU A 25 17.31 4.72 -15.41
CA GLU A 25 17.73 6.10 -15.61
C GLU A 25 16.81 7.09 -14.90
N ASP A 26 15.49 6.85 -14.89
CA ASP A 26 14.51 7.73 -14.24
C ASP A 26 14.76 7.85 -12.74
N PHE A 27 14.95 6.72 -12.06
CA PHE A 27 15.18 6.73 -10.62
C PHE A 27 16.59 7.21 -10.24
N ASP A 28 17.60 6.94 -11.06
CA ASP A 28 18.97 7.44 -10.82
C ASP A 28 19.06 8.96 -11.04
N SER A 29 18.11 9.55 -11.77
CA SER A 29 17.97 11.01 -11.92
C SER A 29 17.39 11.71 -10.68
N LEU A 30 16.81 10.98 -9.73
CA LEU A 30 16.27 11.55 -8.49
C LEU A 30 17.39 12.17 -7.64
N SER A 31 17.03 13.12 -6.79
CA SER A 31 17.97 13.61 -5.76
C SER A 31 18.17 12.55 -4.67
N ASP A 32 19.30 12.62 -3.96
CA ASP A 32 19.56 11.75 -2.82
C ASP A 32 18.44 11.84 -1.76
N GLU A 33 17.93 13.05 -1.50
CA GLU A 33 16.78 13.27 -0.58
C GLU A 33 15.54 12.45 -0.96
N PHE A 34 15.31 12.23 -2.26
CA PHE A 34 14.17 11.44 -2.74
C PHE A 34 14.47 9.95 -2.75
N ARG A 35 15.70 9.56 -3.09
CA ARG A 35 16.13 8.16 -3.01
C ARG A 35 16.05 7.62 -1.59
N ASP A 36 16.47 8.39 -0.59
CA ASP A 36 16.43 7.99 0.83
C ASP A 36 15.02 7.70 1.37
N GLN A 37 13.98 8.08 0.62
CA GLN A 37 12.58 7.88 0.95
C GLN A 37 11.94 6.72 0.18
N ILE A 38 12.72 5.93 -0.56
CA ILE A 38 12.28 4.77 -1.33
C ILE A 38 13.26 3.63 -1.04
N LYS A 39 12.75 2.45 -0.67
CA LYS A 39 13.55 1.25 -0.43
C LYS A 39 12.95 0.10 -1.21
N PHE A 40 13.78 -0.52 -2.05
CA PHE A 40 13.46 -1.78 -2.70
C PHE A 40 13.69 -2.92 -1.72
N LEU A 41 12.88 -3.96 -1.80
CA LEU A 41 12.88 -5.04 -0.83
C LEU A 41 13.45 -6.31 -1.47
N ASP A 42 14.15 -7.11 -0.67
CA ASP A 42 14.56 -8.45 -1.09
C ASP A 42 13.35 -9.38 -1.24
N LYS A 43 13.59 -10.54 -1.86
CA LYS A 43 12.57 -11.55 -2.09
C LYS A 43 11.88 -12.02 -0.81
N GLU A 44 12.60 -12.11 0.32
CA GLU A 44 12.03 -12.63 1.56
C GLU A 44 11.00 -11.62 2.13
N ALA A 45 11.32 -10.32 2.09
CA ALA A 45 10.42 -9.24 2.46
C ALA A 45 9.24 -9.11 1.48
N SER A 46 9.47 -9.28 0.19
CA SER A 46 8.41 -9.33 -0.82
C SER A 46 7.41 -10.47 -0.56
N ASP A 47 7.92 -11.68 -0.35
CA ASP A 47 7.10 -12.85 -0.04
C ASP A 47 6.29 -12.65 1.25
N PHE A 48 6.86 -11.99 2.26
CA PHE A 48 6.15 -11.62 3.49
C PHE A 48 5.01 -10.64 3.20
N LEU A 49 5.24 -9.56 2.45
CA LEU A 49 4.22 -8.55 2.16
C LEU A 49 3.03 -9.11 1.38
N TYR A 50 3.27 -9.93 0.36
CA TYR A 50 2.17 -10.54 -0.40
C TYR A 50 1.37 -11.53 0.44
N LYS A 51 2.04 -12.39 1.23
CA LYS A 51 1.35 -13.32 2.16
C LYS A 51 0.56 -12.57 3.21
N TYR A 52 1.10 -11.46 3.72
CA TYR A 52 0.43 -10.61 4.67
C TYR A 52 -0.82 -9.97 4.05
N PHE A 53 -0.68 -9.40 2.86
CA PHE A 53 -1.76 -8.73 2.15
C PHE A 53 -2.92 -9.69 1.82
N ASP A 54 -2.61 -10.90 1.35
CA ASP A 54 -3.60 -11.95 1.12
C ASP A 54 -4.33 -12.33 2.42
N ALA A 55 -3.59 -12.47 3.52
CA ALA A 55 -4.16 -12.80 4.83
C ALA A 55 -4.97 -11.65 5.47
N SER A 56 -4.63 -10.38 5.20
CA SER A 56 -5.29 -9.22 5.80
C SER A 56 -6.70 -9.00 5.29
N LYS A 57 -7.07 -9.61 4.16
CA LYS A 57 -8.35 -9.43 3.47
C LYS A 57 -8.64 -7.95 3.19
N PHE A 58 -7.64 -7.13 2.88
CA PHE A 58 -7.86 -5.77 2.37
C PHE A 58 -8.54 -5.78 1.00
N HIS A 59 -8.23 -6.78 0.18
CA HIS A 59 -8.89 -7.02 -1.08
C HIS A 59 -9.85 -8.19 -0.95
N THR A 60 -11.13 -7.99 -1.24
CA THR A 60 -12.18 -9.01 -1.03
C THR A 60 -13.10 -9.21 -2.23
N GLY A 61 -12.96 -8.39 -3.25
CA GLY A 61 -13.69 -8.47 -4.51
C GLY A 61 -12.77 -8.48 -5.72
N PRO A 62 -13.31 -8.31 -6.94
CA PRO A 62 -12.50 -8.06 -8.13
C PRO A 62 -11.84 -6.66 -8.09
N MET A 63 -10.91 -6.37 -8.99
CA MET A 63 -10.18 -5.07 -9.01
C MET A 63 -11.08 -3.85 -9.19
N TRP A 64 -12.16 -3.97 -9.95
CA TRP A 64 -13.17 -2.91 -10.13
C TRP A 64 -14.12 -2.72 -8.93
N GLU A 65 -14.02 -3.58 -7.91
CA GLU A 65 -14.81 -3.52 -6.68
C GLU A 65 -14.01 -4.16 -5.51
N PRO A 66 -12.85 -3.59 -5.13
CA PRO A 66 -11.87 -4.28 -4.29
C PRO A 66 -12.38 -4.55 -2.86
N PHE A 67 -13.33 -3.75 -2.38
CA PHE A 67 -13.81 -3.75 -0.99
C PHE A 67 -15.22 -4.35 -0.82
N LYS A 68 -15.55 -5.35 -1.65
CA LYS A 68 -16.89 -5.95 -1.77
C LYS A 68 -17.48 -6.51 -0.47
N LYS A 69 -16.65 -7.10 0.41
CA LYS A 69 -17.14 -7.71 1.67
C LYS A 69 -17.35 -6.69 2.80
N LYS A 70 -17.33 -5.37 2.51
CA LYS A 70 -17.46 -4.30 3.52
C LYS A 70 -16.42 -4.45 4.64
N ASN A 71 -15.21 -4.84 4.25
CA ASN A 71 -14.03 -4.88 5.10
C ASN A 71 -13.61 -3.45 5.51
N PHE A 72 -13.85 -2.48 4.63
CA PHE A 72 -13.78 -1.06 4.95
C PHE A 72 -15.17 -0.46 5.15
N LYS A 73 -15.29 0.47 6.11
CA LYS A 73 -16.57 1.16 6.37
C LYS A 73 -16.74 2.36 5.45
N TYR A 74 -15.65 3.10 5.24
CA TYR A 74 -15.62 4.24 4.34
C TYR A 74 -14.84 3.83 3.09
N VAL A 75 -15.49 3.95 1.95
CA VAL A 75 -14.87 3.73 0.64
C VAL A 75 -15.09 4.98 -0.18
N GLU A 76 -14.00 5.58 -0.61
CA GLU A 76 -14.00 6.69 -1.55
C GLU A 76 -13.43 6.20 -2.88
N LYS A 77 -13.92 6.77 -3.99
CA LYS A 77 -13.48 6.45 -5.34
C LYS A 77 -13.17 7.74 -6.09
N ILE A 78 -12.15 7.68 -6.94
CA ILE A 78 -11.85 8.71 -7.94
C ILE A 78 -11.50 8.02 -9.26
N SER A 79 -11.84 8.66 -10.38
CA SER A 79 -11.32 8.27 -11.69
C SER A 79 -9.99 8.98 -11.93
N VAL A 80 -9.00 8.20 -12.31
CA VAL A 80 -7.62 8.60 -12.61
C VAL A 80 -7.62 9.06 -14.07
N ASP A 81 -7.83 10.35 -14.29
CA ASP A 81 -7.68 10.98 -15.59
C ASP A 81 -6.27 11.58 -15.74
N GLU A 82 -6.00 12.22 -16.89
CA GLU A 82 -4.73 12.89 -17.16
C GLU A 82 -4.44 14.11 -16.24
N ASP A 83 -5.33 14.45 -15.29
CA ASP A 83 -5.11 15.53 -14.32
C ASP A 83 -4.35 15.03 -13.08
N GLU A 84 -3.03 15.03 -13.20
CA GLU A 84 -2.10 14.72 -12.10
C GLU A 84 -2.40 15.51 -10.82
N GLN A 85 -2.72 16.80 -10.94
CA GLN A 85 -2.92 17.67 -9.79
C GLN A 85 -4.16 17.29 -9.00
N LYS A 86 -5.20 16.83 -9.69
CA LYS A 86 -6.41 16.28 -9.07
C LYS A 86 -6.10 15.00 -8.28
N ILE A 87 -5.30 14.09 -8.84
CA ILE A 87 -4.87 12.86 -8.14
C ILE A 87 -4.03 13.20 -6.91
N LYS A 88 -3.02 14.06 -7.07
CA LYS A 88 -2.17 14.53 -5.95
C LYS A 88 -2.99 15.15 -4.82
N LYS A 89 -3.95 16.01 -5.17
CA LYS A 89 -4.85 16.64 -4.19
C LYS A 89 -5.73 15.62 -3.49
N TRP A 90 -6.24 14.63 -4.22
CA TRP A 90 -7.06 13.57 -3.63
C TRP A 90 -6.26 12.69 -2.66
N LEU A 91 -5.03 12.31 -3.03
CA LEU A 91 -4.11 11.57 -2.16
C LEU A 91 -3.67 12.40 -0.93
N PHE A 92 -3.39 13.69 -1.11
CA PHE A 92 -3.07 14.61 -0.02
C PHE A 92 -4.19 14.64 1.04
N ASN A 93 -5.45 14.65 0.59
CA ASN A 93 -6.62 14.70 1.46
C ASN A 93 -6.93 13.38 2.18
N ARG A 94 -6.09 12.33 2.08
CA ARG A 94 -6.25 11.09 2.88
C ARG A 94 -5.82 11.27 4.34
N GLY A 95 -5.11 12.36 4.66
CA GLY A 95 -4.67 12.65 6.04
C GLY A 95 -3.55 11.73 6.53
N ILE A 96 -2.81 11.10 5.62
CA ILE A 96 -1.63 10.29 5.91
C ILE A 96 -0.42 11.24 5.97
N ALA A 97 0.38 11.13 7.03
CA ALA A 97 1.55 11.98 7.21
C ALA A 97 2.59 11.73 6.10
N PHE A 98 3.18 12.80 5.57
CA PHE A 98 4.19 12.69 4.50
C PHE A 98 5.41 11.84 4.85
N SER A 99 5.79 11.79 6.13
CA SER A 99 6.90 10.95 6.63
C SER A 99 6.50 9.49 6.88
N LYS A 100 5.21 9.15 6.76
CA LYS A 100 4.72 7.79 6.98
C LYS A 100 5.26 6.89 5.87
N TRP A 101 5.96 5.83 6.26
CA TRP A 101 6.34 4.76 5.36
C TRP A 101 5.13 3.88 5.06
N VAL A 102 4.96 3.54 3.80
CA VAL A 102 3.89 2.69 3.28
C VAL A 102 4.49 1.61 2.37
N TYR A 103 3.75 0.54 2.17
CA TYR A 103 4.11 -0.58 1.30
C TYR A 103 3.35 -0.46 -0.01
N VAL A 104 4.06 -0.56 -1.13
CA VAL A 104 3.52 -0.47 -2.50
C VAL A 104 3.66 -1.85 -3.14
N LEU A 105 2.54 -2.46 -3.49
CA LEU A 105 2.45 -3.80 -4.06
C LEU A 105 1.84 -3.73 -5.47
N PRO A 106 2.67 -3.77 -6.51
CA PRO A 106 2.20 -3.96 -7.88
C PRO A 106 1.73 -5.42 -8.10
N ASN A 107 0.75 -5.62 -8.99
CA ASN A 107 0.14 -6.95 -9.21
C ASN A 107 0.87 -7.83 -10.26
N TYR A 108 1.71 -7.26 -11.14
CA TYR A 108 2.32 -7.99 -12.28
C TYR A 108 3.85 -8.07 -12.26
N GLY A 109 4.41 -8.83 -11.32
CA GLY A 109 5.82 -9.28 -11.41
C GLY A 109 6.88 -8.24 -11.06
N ASN A 110 6.47 -7.05 -10.65
CA ASN A 110 7.37 -6.07 -10.02
C ASN A 110 7.47 -6.36 -8.53
N GLU A 111 8.70 -6.35 -8.01
CA GLU A 111 8.94 -6.51 -6.57
C GLU A 111 8.27 -5.36 -5.80
N PRO A 112 7.57 -5.65 -4.69
CA PRO A 112 7.03 -4.63 -3.83
C PRO A 112 8.18 -3.80 -3.24
N LEU A 113 7.85 -2.58 -2.89
CA LEU A 113 8.79 -1.66 -2.32
C LEU A 113 8.12 -0.86 -1.21
N MET A 114 8.93 -0.18 -0.42
CA MET A 114 8.40 0.76 0.57
C MET A 114 8.86 2.16 0.24
N MET A 115 7.98 3.12 0.47
CA MET A 115 8.31 4.53 0.31
C MET A 115 7.55 5.38 1.30
N THR A 116 7.94 6.64 1.46
CA THR A 116 7.13 7.59 2.24
C THR A 116 5.87 7.99 1.48
N TRP A 117 4.81 8.39 2.20
CA TRP A 117 3.59 8.90 1.58
C TRP A 117 3.85 10.14 0.71
N LYS A 118 4.87 10.96 1.05
CA LYS A 118 5.36 12.05 0.19
C LYS A 118 5.75 11.53 -1.19
N MET A 119 6.45 10.39 -1.26
CA MET A 119 6.90 9.80 -2.51
C MET A 119 5.77 9.13 -3.29
N VAL A 120 4.73 8.61 -2.63
CA VAL A 120 3.51 8.14 -3.32
C VAL A 120 2.84 9.28 -4.08
N ILE A 121 2.64 10.42 -3.41
CA ILE A 121 2.02 11.60 -4.03
C ILE A 121 2.90 12.16 -5.14
N LYS A 122 4.23 12.21 -4.92
CA LYS A 122 5.17 12.76 -5.90
C LYS A 122 5.23 11.92 -7.18
N ASN A 123 5.18 10.59 -7.07
CA ASN A 123 5.30 9.65 -8.20
C ASN A 123 3.95 9.08 -8.65
N CYS A 124 2.83 9.76 -8.37
CA CYS A 124 1.51 9.20 -8.61
C CYS A 124 1.26 8.85 -10.10
N GLU A 125 1.79 9.62 -11.06
CA GLU A 125 1.68 9.26 -12.48
C GLU A 125 2.35 7.91 -12.77
N LEU A 126 3.61 7.74 -12.36
CA LEU A 126 4.36 6.51 -12.60
C LEU A 126 3.72 5.31 -11.89
N LEU A 127 3.23 5.52 -10.66
CA LEU A 127 2.61 4.47 -9.85
C LEU A 127 1.24 4.04 -10.37
N PHE A 128 0.46 4.94 -10.99
CA PHE A 128 -0.94 4.72 -11.36
C PHE A 128 -1.14 4.86 -12.86
N PHE A 129 -0.29 4.22 -13.65
CA PHE A 129 -0.30 4.30 -15.11
C PHE A 129 -0.55 2.96 -15.81
N ALA A 130 0.07 1.87 -15.37
CA ALA A 130 0.10 0.62 -16.14
C ALA A 130 -0.49 -0.58 -15.41
N ASP A 131 -0.03 -0.85 -14.20
CA ASP A 131 -0.42 -2.05 -13.45
C ASP A 131 -1.38 -1.72 -12.31
N ASP A 132 -2.15 -2.71 -11.87
CA ASP A 132 -2.87 -2.62 -10.61
C ASP A 132 -1.87 -2.44 -9.46
N VAL A 133 -2.16 -1.50 -8.57
CA VAL A 133 -1.30 -1.19 -7.43
C VAL A 133 -2.12 -1.14 -6.16
N VAL A 134 -1.61 -1.80 -5.12
CA VAL A 134 -2.16 -1.69 -3.78
C VAL A 134 -1.15 -1.03 -2.85
N ILE A 135 -1.61 -0.05 -2.08
CA ILE A 135 -0.80 0.65 -1.07
C ILE A 135 -1.47 0.56 0.29
N PHE A 136 -0.71 0.19 1.31
CA PHE A 136 -1.16 0.11 2.70
C PHE A 136 -0.01 0.37 3.67
N ASP A 137 -0.30 0.37 4.97
CA ASP A 137 0.72 0.42 6.03
C ASP A 137 0.45 -0.61 7.14
N GLU A 138 1.34 -0.70 8.12
CA GLU A 138 1.27 -1.68 9.21
C GLU A 138 0.14 -1.40 10.22
N SER A 139 -0.60 -0.29 10.07
CA SER A 139 -1.70 0.07 10.97
C SER A 139 -2.96 -0.76 10.74
N ASN A 140 -3.09 -1.38 9.56
CA ASN A 140 -4.30 -2.08 9.11
C ASN A 140 -5.57 -1.23 9.05
N GLN A 141 -5.45 0.09 9.01
CA GLN A 141 -6.60 0.98 9.07
C GLN A 141 -7.15 1.37 7.70
N TRP A 142 -6.36 1.22 6.65
CA TRP A 142 -6.70 1.70 5.34
C TRP A 142 -6.00 0.89 4.26
N CYS A 143 -6.55 0.96 3.05
CA CYS A 143 -5.95 0.41 1.85
C CYS A 143 -6.31 1.31 0.67
N LEU A 144 -5.31 1.63 -0.13
CA LEU A 144 -5.48 2.26 -1.44
C LEU A 144 -5.36 1.17 -2.50
N SER A 145 -6.30 1.10 -3.43
CA SER A 145 -6.28 0.18 -4.56
C SER A 145 -6.44 0.98 -5.84
N TYR A 146 -5.50 0.85 -6.76
CA TYR A 146 -5.61 1.34 -8.12
C TYR A 146 -5.87 0.15 -9.05
N TRP A 147 -6.86 0.32 -9.91
CA TRP A 147 -7.22 -0.59 -10.98
C TRP A 147 -6.83 0.08 -12.30
N HIS A 148 -6.08 -0.63 -13.15
CA HIS A 148 -5.51 -0.12 -14.40
C HIS A 148 -6.54 0.38 -15.45
N GLU A 149 -7.84 0.23 -15.20
CA GLU A 149 -8.90 0.92 -15.97
C GLU A 149 -9.27 2.27 -15.35
N ASP A 150 -8.25 3.03 -14.92
CA ASP A 150 -8.39 4.43 -14.48
C ASP A 150 -9.30 4.65 -13.26
N GLU A 151 -9.34 3.69 -12.33
CA GLU A 151 -10.10 3.84 -11.09
C GLU A 151 -9.24 3.60 -9.85
N MET A 152 -9.40 4.48 -8.87
CA MET A 152 -8.71 4.39 -7.59
C MET A 152 -9.72 4.39 -6.44
N PHE A 153 -9.51 3.47 -5.50
CA PHE A 153 -10.37 3.22 -4.36
C PHE A 153 -9.56 3.41 -3.08
N PHE A 154 -10.10 4.15 -2.12
CA PHE A 154 -9.52 4.28 -0.77
C PHE A 154 -10.49 3.76 0.27
N GLY A 155 -10.12 2.64 0.89
CA GLY A 155 -10.85 2.02 1.98
C GLY A 155 -10.28 2.44 3.32
N LYS A 156 -11.14 2.78 4.28
CA LYS A 156 -10.77 3.09 5.67
C LYS A 156 -11.66 2.36 6.67
N ILE A 157 -11.05 1.72 7.66
CA ILE A 157 -11.75 1.10 8.79
C ILE A 157 -12.24 2.22 9.71
N ASN A 158 -13.42 2.02 10.28
CA ASN A 158 -13.90 2.89 11.35
C ASN A 158 -13.49 2.29 12.70
N VAL A 159 -12.43 2.85 13.28
CA VAL A 159 -11.89 2.47 14.60
C VAL A 159 -12.84 2.75 15.76
N THR A 160 -13.91 3.53 15.56
CA THR A 160 -14.89 3.87 16.60
C THR A 160 -16.22 3.14 16.42
N ASN A 161 -16.31 2.14 15.53
CA ASN A 161 -17.58 1.45 15.27
C ASN A 161 -17.83 0.29 16.24
N PRO A 162 -18.83 0.38 17.14
CA PRO A 162 -19.19 -0.71 18.06
C PRO A 162 -19.84 -1.92 17.35
N GLU A 163 -20.18 -1.82 16.05
CA GLU A 163 -20.76 -2.92 15.28
C GLU A 163 -19.74 -3.93 14.73
N ILE A 164 -18.44 -3.78 15.05
CA ILE A 164 -17.45 -4.80 14.68
C ILE A 164 -17.71 -6.04 15.53
N GLY A 165 -18.36 -7.03 14.91
CA GLY A 165 -18.76 -8.27 15.59
C GLY A 165 -17.58 -9.14 16.05
N TYR A 166 -17.85 -10.00 17.03
CA TYR A 166 -16.87 -10.89 17.68
C TYR A 166 -16.00 -11.69 16.70
N SER A 167 -16.57 -12.24 15.63
CA SER A 167 -15.80 -13.03 14.66
C SER A 167 -14.71 -12.21 13.95
N LYS A 168 -14.97 -10.92 13.66
CA LYS A 168 -13.97 -10.03 13.06
C LYS A 168 -12.85 -9.69 14.05
N VAL A 169 -13.20 -9.55 15.34
CA VAL A 169 -12.21 -9.33 16.41
C VAL A 169 -11.35 -10.58 16.63
N GLU A 170 -11.92 -11.78 16.55
CA GLU A 170 -11.17 -13.04 16.59
C GLU A 170 -10.19 -13.15 15.43
N GLU A 171 -10.62 -12.88 14.19
CA GLU A 171 -9.73 -12.85 13.02
C GLU A 171 -8.56 -11.86 13.23
N MET A 172 -8.83 -10.66 13.75
CA MET A 172 -7.78 -9.66 14.05
C MET A 172 -6.81 -10.15 15.14
N ASN A 173 -7.31 -10.82 16.18
CA ASN A 173 -6.46 -11.41 17.23
C ASN A 173 -5.62 -12.58 16.71
N GLU A 174 -6.12 -13.37 15.76
CA GLU A 174 -5.34 -14.42 15.10
C GLU A 174 -4.22 -13.83 14.24
N MET A 175 -4.50 -12.75 13.52
CA MET A 175 -3.50 -11.99 12.76
C MET A 175 -2.39 -11.45 13.67
N GLU A 176 -2.76 -10.89 14.83
CA GLU A 176 -1.81 -10.39 15.84
C GLU A 176 -0.88 -11.48 16.37
N LYS A 177 -1.38 -12.72 16.53
CA LYS A 177 -0.55 -13.87 16.93
C LYS A 177 0.35 -14.37 15.81
N LYS A 178 -0.14 -14.34 14.57
CA LYS A 178 0.54 -14.91 13.39
C LYS A 178 1.63 -14.00 12.83
N TYR A 179 1.42 -12.68 12.88
CA TYR A 179 2.30 -11.69 12.30
C TYR A 179 2.79 -10.72 13.38
N PRO A 180 4.00 -10.95 13.94
CA PRO A 180 4.62 -9.98 14.85
C PRO A 180 4.64 -8.57 14.23
N GLY A 181 4.38 -7.53 15.02
CA GLY A 181 4.27 -6.15 14.48
C GLY A 181 2.94 -5.82 13.78
N TYR A 182 2.00 -6.76 13.63
CA TYR A 182 0.61 -6.46 13.29
C TYR A 182 0.01 -5.53 14.36
N LYS A 183 -0.44 -4.34 13.96
CA LYS A 183 -1.17 -3.45 14.85
C LYS A 183 -2.65 -3.78 14.75
N HIS A 184 -3.20 -4.31 15.84
CA HIS A 184 -4.62 -4.61 15.94
C HIS A 184 -5.42 -3.32 15.75
N PRO A 185 -6.27 -3.21 14.71
CA PRO A 185 -6.82 -1.91 14.33
C PRO A 185 -7.82 -1.33 15.34
N LEU A 186 -8.23 -2.10 16.34
CA LEU A 186 -9.15 -1.68 17.40
C LEU A 186 -8.53 -1.63 18.81
N LYS A 187 -7.22 -1.87 18.93
CA LYS A 187 -6.47 -1.72 20.19
C LYS A 187 -5.54 -0.51 20.07
#